data_AF-A0AB39J6B7-F1
#
_entry.id   AF-A0AB39J6B7-F1
#
_cell.length_a   1.000
_cell.length_b   1.000
_cell.length_c   1.000
_cell.angle_alpha   90.00
_cell.angle_beta   90.00
_cell.angle_gamma   90.00
#
_symmetry.space_group_name_H-M   'P 1'
#
loop_
_entity.id
_entity.type
_entity.pdbx_description
1 polymer ?
#
loop_
_entity_poly.entity_id
_entity_poly.type
_entity_poly.pdbx_seq_one_letter_code
_entity_poly.pdbx_strand_id
1 'polypeptide(L)'
;MRNTMKFSILFVVVIISVTAFIVEYINQSLSDDVVEEKSDEEKAEELAKKMKPKIEEHLHKRDIHHFIKTITFEKDVTINPMGDIIIDGYINNEPEKFGFSASLQYSAKKIGSMSYDPELSYRFKDWDKFKDEPELKENYLKRLSEKEREQYLKDIGEKE
;
A
#
# COMPACT_ATOMS: atom_id res chain seq x y z
N MET A 1 24.44 66.10 -35.09
CA MET A 1 23.05 65.67 -34.77
C MET A 1 22.58 64.41 -35.50
N ARG A 2 23.01 64.14 -36.74
CA ARG A 2 22.48 63.00 -37.52
C ARG A 2 22.92 61.61 -37.02
N ASN A 3 24.10 61.49 -36.40
CA ASN A 3 24.58 60.21 -35.84
C ASN A 3 24.04 59.94 -34.43
N THR A 4 23.88 60.97 -33.58
CA THR A 4 23.28 60.83 -32.23
C THR A 4 21.82 60.36 -32.30
N MET A 5 21.06 60.80 -33.31
CA MET A 5 19.69 60.31 -33.57
C MET A 5 19.66 58.82 -33.95
N LYS A 6 20.63 58.34 -34.74
CA LYS A 6 20.74 56.93 -35.14
C LYS A 6 21.09 56.02 -33.96
N PHE A 7 22.01 56.46 -33.10
CA PHE A 7 22.36 55.72 -31.88
C PHE A 7 21.20 55.68 -30.87
N SER A 8 20.43 56.77 -30.75
CA SER A 8 19.22 56.81 -29.91
C SER A 8 18.16 55.82 -30.37
N ILE A 9 17.89 55.73 -31.68
CA ILE A 9 16.92 54.77 -32.23
C ILE A 9 17.39 53.33 -32.01
N LEU A 10 18.69 53.05 -32.21
CA LEU A 10 19.25 51.72 -31.98
C LEU A 10 19.12 51.29 -30.52
N PHE A 11 19.34 52.21 -29.57
CA PHE A 11 19.17 51.95 -28.14
C PHE A 11 17.73 51.59 -27.78
N VAL A 12 16.76 52.31 -28.35
CA VAL A 12 15.33 52.04 -28.09
C VAL A 12 14.92 50.65 -28.60
N VAL A 13 15.40 50.25 -29.78
CA VAL A 13 15.11 48.92 -30.35
C VAL A 13 15.69 47.80 -29.48
N VAL A 14 16.91 47.97 -28.96
CA VAL A 14 17.55 47.00 -28.07
C VAL A 14 16.77 46.87 -26.76
N ILE A 15 16.33 47.97 -26.16
CA ILE A 15 15.55 47.94 -24.91
C ILE A 15 14.23 47.19 -25.11
N ILE A 16 13.49 47.48 -26.20
CA ILE A 16 12.23 46.80 -26.50
C ILE A 16 12.45 45.28 -26.69
N SER A 17 13.49 44.92 -27.44
CA SER A 17 13.90 43.52 -27.66
C SER A 17 14.18 42.79 -26.35
N VAL A 18 14.94 43.41 -25.44
CA VAL A 18 15.28 42.81 -24.14
C VAL A 18 14.04 42.65 -23.26
N THR A 19 13.14 43.65 -23.24
CA THR A 19 11.90 43.56 -22.47
C THR A 19 10.95 42.47 -22.97
N ALA A 20 10.83 42.29 -24.29
CA ALA A 20 10.03 41.22 -24.86
C ALA A 20 10.59 39.84 -24.51
N PHE A 21 11.92 39.67 -24.59
CA PHE A 21 12.60 38.42 -24.23
C PHE A 21 12.42 38.06 -22.74
N ILE A 22 12.49 39.05 -21.85
CA ILE A 22 12.27 38.84 -20.41
C ILE A 22 10.81 38.42 -20.14
N VAL A 23 9.84 39.04 -20.80
CA VAL A 23 8.41 38.69 -20.66
C VAL A 23 8.12 37.29 -21.18
N GLU A 24 8.68 36.92 -22.32
CA GLU A 24 8.54 35.57 -22.90
C GLU A 24 9.18 34.50 -22.02
N TYR A 25 10.39 34.77 -21.50
CA TYR A 25 11.07 33.89 -20.55
C TYR A 25 10.29 33.73 -19.23
N ILE A 26 9.74 34.81 -18.68
CA ILE A 26 8.91 34.75 -17.46
C ILE A 26 7.62 33.96 -17.72
N ASN A 27 6.93 34.22 -18.83
CA ASN A 27 5.72 33.48 -19.19
C ASN A 27 5.99 31.99 -19.40
N GLN A 28 7.12 31.64 -20.02
CA GLN A 28 7.52 30.25 -20.22
C GLN A 28 7.92 29.58 -18.88
N SER A 29 8.64 30.30 -18.01
CA SER A 29 8.98 29.79 -16.66
C SER A 29 7.77 29.63 -15.75
N LEU A 30 6.73 30.45 -15.94
CA LEU A 30 5.46 30.35 -15.20
C LEU A 30 4.53 29.27 -15.76
N SER A 31 4.69 28.88 -17.03
CA SER A 31 3.89 27.80 -17.64
C SER A 31 4.43 26.40 -17.37
N ASP A 32 5.72 26.26 -17.04
CA ASP A 32 6.37 24.96 -16.85
C ASP A 32 6.19 24.36 -15.44
N ASP A 33 5.57 25.10 -14.51
CA ASP A 33 5.36 24.65 -13.12
C ASP A 33 3.92 24.18 -12.85
N VAL A 34 3.27 23.61 -13.87
CA VAL A 34 2.07 22.79 -13.64
C VAL A 34 2.54 21.46 -13.08
N VAL A 35 2.76 21.39 -11.77
CA VAL A 35 2.89 20.13 -11.05
C VAL A 35 1.59 19.38 -11.27
N GLU A 36 1.59 18.43 -12.21
CA GLU A 36 0.43 17.61 -12.52
C GLU A 36 0.02 16.89 -11.23
N GLU A 37 -1.11 17.31 -10.67
CA GLU A 37 -1.57 16.79 -9.40
C GLU A 37 -1.99 15.34 -9.60
N LYS A 38 -1.23 14.40 -9.02
CA LYS A 38 -1.52 12.97 -9.08
C LYS A 38 -2.98 12.67 -8.71
N SER A 39 -3.58 11.72 -9.42
CA SER A 39 -4.94 11.27 -9.11
C SER A 39 -5.00 10.65 -7.71
N ASP A 40 -6.19 10.58 -7.13
CA ASP A 40 -6.38 9.93 -5.84
C ASP A 40 -6.04 8.44 -5.91
N GLU A 41 -6.25 7.78 -7.06
CA GLU A 41 -5.80 6.39 -7.27
C GLU A 41 -4.28 6.27 -7.25
N GLU A 42 -3.55 7.14 -7.95
CA GLU A 42 -2.08 7.11 -7.97
C GLU A 42 -1.49 7.35 -6.58
N LYS A 43 -2.05 8.32 -5.84
CA LYS A 43 -1.67 8.58 -4.44
C LYS A 43 -1.95 7.35 -3.55
N ALA A 44 -3.06 6.66 -3.77
CA ALA A 44 -3.42 5.45 -3.04
C ALA A 44 -2.48 4.29 -3.34
N GLU A 45 -2.15 4.05 -4.62
CA GLU A 45 -1.19 3.03 -5.02
C GLU A 45 0.21 3.27 -4.44
N GLU A 46 0.68 4.52 -4.46
CA GLU A 46 1.98 4.87 -3.89
C GLU A 46 2.03 4.63 -2.39
N LEU A 47 0.97 5.02 -1.67
CA LEU A 47 0.88 4.74 -0.24
C LEU A 47 0.81 3.22 0.01
N ALA A 48 0.02 2.49 -0.79
CA ALA A 48 -0.11 1.06 -0.67
C ALA A 48 1.23 0.35 -0.82
N LYS A 49 1.98 0.67 -1.89
CA LYS A 49 3.34 0.16 -2.12
C LYS A 49 4.28 0.43 -0.93
N LYS A 50 4.22 1.62 -0.34
CA LYS A 50 5.02 1.99 0.85
C LYS A 50 4.60 1.24 2.13
N MET A 51 3.33 0.83 2.22
CA MET A 51 2.78 0.20 3.41
C MET A 51 2.87 -1.32 3.38
N LYS A 52 3.08 -1.95 2.21
CA LYS A 52 3.27 -3.41 2.07
C LYS A 52 4.27 -3.99 3.09
N PRO A 53 5.48 -3.43 3.29
CA PRO A 53 6.42 -3.97 4.29
C PRO A 53 5.88 -3.95 5.73
N LYS A 54 5.08 -2.95 6.10
CA LYS A 54 4.46 -2.88 7.44
C LYS A 54 3.35 -3.90 7.60
N ILE A 55 2.64 -4.23 6.52
CA ILE A 55 1.63 -5.30 6.51
C ILE A 55 2.32 -6.65 6.66
N GLU A 56 3.41 -6.90 5.93
CA GLU A 56 4.22 -8.12 6.09
C GLU A 56 4.72 -8.28 7.53
N GLU A 57 5.26 -7.20 8.13
CA GLU A 57 5.69 -7.21 9.52
C GLU A 57 4.54 -7.54 10.48
N HIS A 58 3.35 -6.96 10.25
CA HIS A 58 2.17 -7.24 11.06
C HIS A 58 1.73 -8.70 10.96
N LEU A 59 1.73 -9.27 9.75
CA LEU A 59 1.41 -10.67 9.49
C LEU A 59 2.38 -11.60 10.22
N HIS A 60 3.69 -11.37 10.09
CA HIS A 60 4.70 -12.19 10.75
C HIS A 60 4.67 -12.10 12.28
N LYS A 61 4.28 -10.95 12.85
CA LYS A 61 4.06 -10.84 14.30
C LYS A 61 2.87 -11.66 14.80
N ARG A 62 1.87 -11.85 13.93
CA ARG A 62 0.66 -12.62 14.24
C ARG A 62 0.86 -14.12 14.00
N ASP A 63 1.78 -14.47 13.12
CA ASP A 63 2.19 -15.82 12.79
C ASP A 63 3.13 -16.44 13.84
N ILE A 64 2.55 -16.78 14.98
CA ILE A 64 3.28 -17.40 16.10
C ILE A 64 3.73 -18.85 15.81
N HIS A 65 3.19 -19.48 14.76
CA HIS A 65 3.45 -20.87 14.40
C HIS A 65 4.36 -21.01 13.16
N HIS A 66 4.93 -19.90 12.68
CA HIS A 66 5.79 -19.88 11.48
C HIS A 66 5.15 -20.51 10.24
N PHE A 67 3.84 -20.34 10.09
CA PHE A 67 3.04 -20.86 8.99
C PHE A 67 3.31 -20.11 7.67
N ILE A 68 3.63 -18.82 7.74
CA ILE A 68 3.84 -17.97 6.56
C ILE A 68 5.17 -18.31 5.90
N LYS A 69 5.11 -18.79 4.65
CA LYS A 69 6.27 -19.01 3.78
C LYS A 69 6.35 -17.96 2.67
N THR A 70 5.20 -17.59 2.11
CA THR A 70 5.10 -16.54 1.09
C THR A 70 3.91 -15.63 1.37
N ILE A 71 4.07 -14.35 1.05
CA ILE A 71 3.00 -13.35 1.07
C ILE A 71 2.90 -12.79 -0.35
N THR A 72 1.70 -12.79 -0.90
CA THR A 72 1.42 -12.22 -2.22
C THR A 72 0.35 -11.16 -2.08
N PHE A 73 0.68 -9.94 -2.51
CA PHE A 73 -0.29 -8.84 -2.58
C PHE A 73 -0.99 -8.84 -3.93
N GLU A 74 -2.30 -8.61 -3.91
CA GLU A 74 -3.03 -8.33 -5.13
C GLU A 74 -2.57 -7.01 -5.76
N LYS A 75 -2.80 -6.87 -7.07
CA LYS A 75 -2.34 -5.71 -7.84
C LYS A 75 -3.20 -4.49 -7.56
N ASP A 76 -4.50 -4.70 -7.44
CA ASP A 76 -5.47 -3.63 -7.41
C ASP A 76 -5.59 -3.08 -5.99
N VAL A 77 -5.74 -1.76 -5.91
CA VAL A 77 -5.93 -1.02 -4.67
C VAL A 77 -7.30 -0.39 -4.74
N THR A 78 -8.14 -0.66 -3.74
CA THR A 78 -9.51 -0.14 -3.70
C THR A 78 -9.63 0.93 -2.63
N ILE A 79 -10.30 2.04 -2.93
CA ILE A 79 -10.65 3.05 -1.92
C ILE A 79 -12.10 2.78 -1.51
N ASN A 80 -12.33 2.51 -0.21
CA ASN A 80 -13.68 2.28 0.28
C ASN A 80 -14.47 3.61 0.42
N PRO A 81 -15.80 3.57 0.62
CA PRO A 81 -16.61 4.79 0.77
C PRO A 81 -16.21 5.70 1.94
N MET A 82 -15.45 5.19 2.91
CA MET A 82 -14.93 5.97 4.04
C MET A 82 -13.57 6.63 3.72
N GLY A 83 -13.00 6.38 2.54
CA GLY A 83 -11.71 6.90 2.11
C GLY A 83 -10.50 6.10 2.62
N ASP A 84 -10.71 4.92 3.21
CA ASP A 84 -9.61 4.02 3.52
C ASP A 84 -9.15 3.27 2.28
N ILE A 85 -7.85 3.01 2.20
CA ILE A 85 -7.24 2.24 1.12
C ILE A 85 -7.18 0.77 1.53
N ILE A 86 -7.81 -0.09 0.74
CA ILE A 86 -7.85 -1.53 0.93
C ILE A 86 -6.75 -2.18 0.10
N ILE A 87 -5.96 -3.00 0.77
CA ILE A 87 -4.92 -3.83 0.16
C ILE A 87 -5.21 -5.28 0.50
N ASP A 88 -5.54 -6.04 -0.54
CA ASP A 88 -5.80 -7.47 -0.43
C ASP A 88 -4.55 -8.29 -0.77
N GLY A 89 -4.52 -9.52 -0.27
CA GLY A 89 -3.46 -10.46 -0.53
C GLY A 89 -3.75 -11.81 0.07
N TYR A 90 -2.81 -12.73 -0.13
CA TYR A 90 -2.91 -14.09 0.37
C TYR A 90 -1.57 -14.68 0.72
N ILE A 91 -1.61 -15.79 1.47
CA ILE A 91 -0.43 -16.46 2.02
C ILE A 91 -0.25 -17.81 1.35
N ASN A 92 1.01 -18.24 1.20
CA ASN A 92 1.39 -19.58 0.73
C ASN A 92 0.80 -19.98 -0.64
N ASN A 93 0.47 -18.99 -1.48
CA ASN A 93 -0.16 -19.17 -2.80
C ASN A 93 -1.53 -19.86 -2.79
N GLU A 94 -2.30 -19.69 -1.71
CA GLU A 94 -3.62 -20.29 -1.53
C GLU A 94 -4.68 -19.19 -1.30
N PRO A 95 -5.04 -18.42 -2.35
CA PRO A 95 -5.96 -17.27 -2.24
C PRO A 95 -7.36 -17.63 -1.76
N GLU A 96 -7.81 -18.87 -1.97
CA GLU A 96 -9.15 -19.32 -1.56
C GLU A 96 -9.25 -19.68 -0.07
N LYS A 97 -8.11 -19.87 0.60
CA LYS A 97 -8.04 -20.32 2.00
C LYS A 97 -7.35 -19.31 2.92
N PHE A 98 -6.31 -18.67 2.42
CA PHE A 98 -5.40 -17.87 3.24
C PHE A 98 -5.33 -16.40 2.81
N GLY A 99 -6.48 -15.83 2.47
CA GLY A 99 -6.65 -14.42 2.16
C GLY A 99 -6.57 -13.52 3.40
N PHE A 100 -6.11 -12.29 3.18
CA PHE A 100 -6.16 -11.20 4.13
C PHE A 100 -6.52 -9.90 3.42
N SER A 101 -7.09 -8.97 4.19
CA SER A 101 -7.39 -7.62 3.72
C SER A 101 -6.90 -6.61 4.75
N ALA A 102 -6.13 -5.63 4.31
CA ALA A 102 -5.61 -4.54 5.15
C ALA A 102 -6.29 -3.23 4.77
N SER A 103 -6.99 -2.62 5.74
CA SER A 103 -7.53 -1.26 5.60
C SER A 103 -6.51 -0.24 6.11
N LEU A 104 -6.08 0.66 5.24
CA LEU A 104 -5.18 1.75 5.55
C LEU A 104 -5.95 3.06 5.68
N GLN A 105 -5.79 3.71 6.82
CA GLN A 105 -6.33 5.05 7.02
C GLN A 105 -5.46 6.04 6.26
N TYR A 106 -5.97 6.57 5.14
CA TYR A 106 -5.20 7.44 4.24
C TYR A 106 -4.64 8.68 4.95
N SER A 107 -5.47 9.35 5.76
CA SER A 107 -5.08 10.55 6.52
C SER A 107 -4.00 10.28 7.57
N ALA A 108 -4.08 9.13 8.25
CA ALA A 108 -3.17 8.76 9.33
C ALA A 108 -1.95 7.93 8.85
N LYS A 109 -1.91 7.52 7.58
CA LYS A 109 -0.83 6.73 6.96
C LYS A 109 -0.45 5.49 7.78
N LYS A 110 -1.47 4.81 8.32
CA LYS A 110 -1.32 3.64 9.20
C LYS A 110 -2.30 2.55 8.81
N ILE A 111 -1.99 1.31 9.23
CA ILE A 111 -2.94 0.21 9.19
C ILE A 111 -4.03 0.51 10.22
N GLY A 112 -5.26 0.70 9.75
CA GLY A 112 -6.43 0.91 10.59
C GLY A 112 -6.97 -0.42 11.12
N SER A 113 -7.11 -1.40 10.24
CA SER A 113 -7.55 -2.75 10.58
C SER A 113 -7.00 -3.78 9.59
N MET A 114 -7.00 -5.04 10.02
CA MET A 114 -6.77 -6.18 9.14
C MET A 114 -7.82 -7.25 9.41
N SER A 115 -8.37 -7.81 8.34
CA SER A 115 -9.21 -9.00 8.36
C SER A 115 -8.51 -10.16 7.65
N TYR A 116 -8.99 -11.36 7.92
CA TYR A 116 -8.37 -12.60 7.49
C TYR A 116 -9.47 -13.61 7.19
N ASP A 117 -9.21 -14.50 6.26
CA ASP A 117 -10.07 -15.64 6.06
C ASP A 117 -10.17 -16.49 7.34
N PRO A 118 -11.29 -17.20 7.53
CA PRO A 118 -11.49 -18.03 8.72
C PRO A 118 -10.36 -19.03 8.93
N GLU A 119 -9.91 -19.70 7.87
CA GLU A 119 -8.86 -20.70 7.95
C GLU A 119 -7.51 -20.08 8.35
N LEU A 120 -7.13 -18.94 7.74
CA LEU A 120 -5.94 -18.21 8.15
C LEU A 120 -6.01 -17.73 9.60
N SER A 121 -7.20 -17.33 10.07
CA SER A 121 -7.40 -16.94 11.46
C SER A 121 -7.11 -18.08 12.45
N TYR A 122 -7.44 -19.33 12.11
CA TYR A 122 -7.07 -20.49 12.93
C TYR A 122 -5.57 -20.79 12.88
N ARG A 123 -4.91 -20.52 11.75
CA ARG A 123 -3.44 -20.64 11.61
C ARG A 123 -2.68 -19.65 12.50
N PHE A 124 -3.26 -18.52 12.84
CA PHE A 124 -2.66 -17.56 13.78
C PHE A 124 -3.13 -17.73 15.23
N LYS A 125 -3.98 -18.72 15.50
CA LYS A 125 -4.60 -18.84 16.83
C LYS A 125 -3.61 -19.42 17.85
N ASP A 126 -3.47 -18.69 18.95
CA ASP A 126 -2.76 -19.10 20.15
C ASP A 126 -3.68 -19.94 21.04
N TRP A 127 -3.61 -21.26 20.94
CA TRP A 127 -4.53 -22.15 21.66
C TRP A 127 -4.32 -22.17 23.17
N ASP A 128 -3.16 -21.76 23.68
CA ASP A 128 -2.92 -21.66 25.12
C ASP A 128 -3.84 -20.62 25.77
N LYS A 129 -4.26 -19.60 25.00
CA LYS A 129 -5.25 -18.60 25.44
C LYS A 129 -6.68 -19.14 25.49
N PHE A 130 -6.94 -20.31 24.90
CA PHE A 130 -8.24 -20.97 24.84
C PHE A 130 -8.24 -22.33 25.56
N LYS A 131 -7.28 -22.55 26.47
CA LYS A 131 -7.17 -23.79 27.25
C LYS A 131 -8.42 -24.16 28.06
N ASP A 132 -9.22 -23.15 28.42
CA ASP A 132 -10.47 -23.33 29.16
C ASP A 132 -11.66 -23.66 28.24
N GLU A 133 -11.46 -23.58 26.91
CA GLU A 133 -12.45 -23.89 25.86
C GLU A 133 -11.86 -24.87 24.82
N PRO A 134 -11.41 -26.08 25.23
CA PRO A 134 -10.72 -27.03 24.35
C PRO A 134 -11.57 -27.47 23.15
N GLU A 135 -12.89 -27.44 23.28
CA GLU A 135 -13.85 -27.79 22.23
C GLU A 135 -13.66 -26.92 20.97
N LEU A 136 -13.23 -25.67 21.10
CA LEU A 136 -12.97 -24.79 19.95
C LEU A 136 -11.89 -25.36 19.04
N LYS A 137 -10.82 -25.88 19.64
CA LYS A 137 -9.71 -26.51 18.92
C LYS A 137 -10.14 -27.84 18.33
N GLU A 138 -10.78 -28.69 19.13
CA GLU A 138 -11.26 -29.99 18.65
C GLU A 138 -12.22 -29.86 17.47
N ASN A 139 -13.19 -28.93 17.56
CA ASN A 139 -14.15 -28.69 16.49
C ASN A 139 -13.49 -28.13 15.23
N TYR A 140 -12.39 -27.38 15.36
CA TYR A 140 -11.58 -27.02 14.21
C TYR A 140 -10.86 -28.23 13.61
N LEU A 141 -10.14 -29.01 14.42
CA LEU A 141 -9.39 -30.19 13.96
C LEU A 141 -10.31 -31.25 13.30
N LYS A 142 -11.55 -31.41 13.77
CA LYS A 142 -12.55 -32.32 13.19
C LYS A 142 -13.04 -31.90 11.80
N ARG A 143 -12.88 -30.62 11.43
CA ARG A 143 -13.27 -30.10 10.10
C ARG A 143 -12.17 -30.29 9.05
N LEU A 144 -10.93 -30.52 9.47
CA LEU A 144 -9.80 -30.74 8.57
C LEU A 144 -9.80 -32.17 8.03
N SER A 145 -9.30 -32.34 6.80
CA SER A 145 -8.91 -33.68 6.35
C SER A 145 -7.77 -34.22 7.21
N GLU A 146 -7.59 -35.55 7.25
CA GLU A 146 -6.54 -36.19 8.05
C GLU A 146 -5.14 -35.61 7.74
N LYS A 147 -4.83 -35.41 6.45
CA LYS A 147 -3.57 -34.81 6.01
C LYS A 147 -3.41 -33.35 6.43
N GLU A 148 -4.47 -32.55 6.35
CA GLU A 148 -4.42 -31.14 6.78
C GLU A 148 -4.29 -31.02 8.30
N ARG A 149 -4.92 -31.93 9.04
CA ARG A 149 -4.85 -32.00 10.50
C ARG A 149 -3.45 -32.37 10.98
N GLU A 150 -2.85 -33.42 10.42
CA GLU A 150 -1.48 -33.84 10.74
C GLU A 150 -0.48 -32.69 10.48
N GLN A 151 -0.61 -32.05 9.31
CA GLN A 151 0.25 -30.91 8.98
C GLN A 151 0.01 -29.72 9.91
N TYR A 152 -1.24 -29.40 10.26
CA TYR A 152 -1.55 -28.32 11.19
C TYR A 152 -0.97 -28.56 12.58
N LEU A 153 -1.16 -29.77 13.13
CA LEU A 153 -0.61 -30.12 14.44
C LEU A 153 0.91 -29.98 14.44
N LYS A 154 1.58 -30.47 13.39
CA LYS A 154 3.01 -30.30 13.21
C LYS A 154 3.44 -28.84 13.15
N ASP A 155 2.69 -27.99 12.45
CA ASP A 155 2.97 -26.55 12.34
C ASP A 155 2.92 -25.88 13.73
N ILE A 156 1.95 -26.25 14.58
CA ILE A 156 1.82 -25.71 15.94
C ILE A 156 2.69 -26.42 16.99
N GLY A 157 3.60 -27.31 16.56
CA GLY A 157 4.52 -28.02 17.44
C GLY A 157 3.91 -29.20 18.22
N GLU A 158 2.69 -29.59 17.89
CA GLU A 158 2.01 -30.75 18.46
C GLU A 158 2.21 -31.98 17.55
N LYS A 159 2.24 -33.15 18.16
CA LYS A 159 2.22 -34.43 17.45
C LYS A 159 0.95 -35.15 17.87
N GLU A 160 0.27 -35.78 16.92
CA GLU A 160 -0.79 -36.76 17.24
C GLU A 160 -0.25 -37.90 18.11
#